data_AF-A0AAW0CG40-F1
#
_entry.id   AF-A0AAW0CG40-F1
#
_cell.length_a   1.000
_cell.length_b   1.000
_cell.length_c   1.000
_cell.angle_alpha   90.00
_cell.angle_beta   90.00
_cell.angle_gamma   90.00
#
_symmetry.space_group_name_H-M   'P 1'
#
loop_
_entity.id
_entity.type
_entity.pdbx_description
1 polymer ?
#
loop_
_entity_poly.entity_id
_entity_poly.type
_entity_poly.pdbx_seq_one_letter_code
_entity_poly.pdbx_strand_id
1 'polypeptide(L)'
;MEGFSAVNQAVANWSANNTDSKATILLAYTASFTDEPSVSTSLLYDAPMQPDGIFDEFFTLPGADSSITGVFGLPEVLQIFNGALGALNPPRTARHTVPVSRYTPGILGEMTTQVERIFTEARAENRSTLLLSFVPEPFLQPNVRSTDSAYPNPPGRFVCPTALEAHWNDPADDEFFVNAVRDAQQAIHARTIEEGQGFPDDILYNNYAPAGTPLELLYGDNLERLRQIKRRIDPENVMGLSGGFKIE
;
A
#
# COMPACT_ATOMS: atom_id res chain seq x y z
N MET A 1 -21.01 -1.97 4.35
CA MET A 1 -21.59 -2.37 3.04
C MET A 1 -21.30 -3.85 2.76
N GLU A 2 -22.27 -4.66 2.33
CA GLU A 2 -22.08 -6.12 2.08
C GLU A 2 -21.02 -6.43 1.00
N GLY A 3 -20.85 -5.57 0.00
CA GLY A 3 -19.89 -5.77 -1.10
C GLY A 3 -18.42 -5.79 -0.67
N PHE A 4 -18.04 -4.97 0.31
CA PHE A 4 -16.65 -4.94 0.80
C PHE A 4 -16.30 -6.21 1.58
N SER A 5 -17.27 -6.83 2.26
CA SER A 5 -17.04 -8.06 3.00
C SER A 5 -16.63 -9.22 2.06
N ALA A 6 -17.32 -9.36 0.92
CA ALA A 6 -17.06 -10.44 -0.02
C ALA A 6 -15.68 -10.32 -0.68
N VAL A 7 -15.29 -9.12 -1.13
CA VAL A 7 -13.93 -8.91 -1.68
C VAL A 7 -12.85 -9.05 -0.61
N ASN A 8 -13.09 -8.59 0.62
CA ASN A 8 -12.15 -8.78 1.73
C ASN A 8 -11.89 -10.26 2.00
N GLN A 9 -12.93 -11.10 1.91
CA GLN A 9 -12.80 -12.53 2.06
C GLN A 9 -11.96 -13.14 0.91
N ALA A 10 -12.21 -12.74 -0.34
CA ALA A 10 -11.44 -13.21 -1.49
C ALA A 10 -9.95 -12.83 -1.41
N VAL A 11 -9.66 -11.59 -1.00
CA VAL A 11 -8.27 -11.12 -0.81
C VAL A 11 -7.59 -11.83 0.37
N ALA A 12 -8.30 -12.08 1.46
CA ALA A 12 -7.77 -12.85 2.58
C ALA A 12 -7.47 -14.30 2.18
N ASN A 13 -8.37 -14.93 1.42
CA ASN A 13 -8.18 -16.27 0.88
C ASN A 13 -6.98 -16.32 -0.07
N TRP A 14 -6.83 -15.32 -0.95
CA TRP A 14 -5.66 -15.16 -1.80
C TRP A 14 -4.37 -15.04 -1.00
N SER A 15 -4.34 -14.11 -0.03
CA SER A 15 -3.16 -13.87 0.81
C SER A 15 -2.78 -15.10 1.65
N ALA A 16 -3.74 -15.96 1.98
CA ALA A 16 -3.49 -17.18 2.72
C ALA A 16 -2.99 -18.33 1.82
N ASN A 17 -3.52 -18.46 0.61
CA ASN A 17 -3.47 -19.70 -0.16
C ASN A 17 -2.79 -19.61 -1.53
N ASN A 18 -2.59 -18.41 -2.10
CA ASN A 18 -1.90 -18.32 -3.38
C ASN A 18 -0.45 -18.84 -3.25
N THR A 19 -0.06 -19.69 -4.18
CA THR A 19 1.30 -20.25 -4.28
C THR A 19 1.89 -20.09 -5.67
N ASP A 20 1.14 -19.56 -6.64
CA ASP A 20 1.64 -19.31 -7.98
C ASP A 20 2.37 -17.96 -8.03
N SER A 21 3.68 -18.01 -8.20
CA SER A 21 4.55 -16.82 -8.31
C SER A 21 4.32 -15.97 -9.56
N LYS A 22 3.54 -16.47 -10.53
CA LYS A 22 3.16 -15.72 -11.74
C LYS A 22 1.85 -14.98 -11.58
N ALA A 23 1.06 -15.33 -10.57
CA ALA A 23 -0.24 -14.71 -10.33
C ALA A 23 -0.09 -13.65 -9.24
N THR A 24 -0.59 -12.44 -9.50
CA THR A 24 -0.62 -11.36 -8.52
C THR A 24 -1.94 -10.61 -8.58
N ILE A 25 -2.33 -10.05 -7.44
CA ILE A 25 -3.47 -9.15 -7.35
C ILE A 25 -3.03 -7.82 -6.73
N LEU A 26 -3.70 -6.75 -7.11
CA LEU A 26 -3.57 -5.44 -6.47
C LEU A 26 -4.97 -4.95 -6.11
N LEU A 27 -5.27 -4.88 -4.82
CA LEU A 27 -6.53 -4.34 -4.32
C LEU A 27 -6.35 -2.85 -4.01
N ALA A 28 -7.35 -2.04 -4.36
CA ALA A 28 -7.41 -0.65 -3.94
C ALA A 28 -8.81 -0.33 -3.41
N TYR A 29 -8.87 0.11 -2.14
CA TYR A 29 -10.01 0.86 -1.64
C TYR A 29 -9.81 2.32 -2.03
N THR A 30 -10.77 2.90 -2.73
CA THR A 30 -10.67 4.27 -3.22
C THR A 30 -11.92 5.07 -2.93
N ALA A 31 -11.77 6.34 -2.60
CA ALA A 31 -12.87 7.28 -2.50
C ALA A 31 -12.43 8.64 -3.04
N SER A 32 -13.26 9.28 -3.87
CA SER A 32 -13.02 10.62 -4.40
C SER A 32 -14.13 11.55 -3.92
N PHE A 33 -13.99 12.88 -4.06
CA PHE A 33 -15.09 13.77 -3.67
C PHE A 33 -16.36 13.58 -4.51
N THR A 34 -16.23 13.08 -5.74
CA THR A 34 -17.35 12.89 -6.67
C THR A 34 -17.97 11.51 -6.62
N ASP A 35 -17.27 10.53 -6.05
CA ASP A 35 -17.67 9.13 -6.08
C ASP A 35 -17.78 8.55 -4.67
N GLU A 36 -18.74 7.66 -4.46
CA GLU A 36 -18.81 6.87 -3.22
C GLU A 36 -17.58 5.96 -3.09
N PRO A 37 -17.22 5.55 -1.85
CA PRO A 37 -16.15 4.59 -1.65
C PRO A 37 -16.36 3.35 -2.49
N SER A 38 -15.33 2.96 -3.23
CA SER A 38 -15.33 1.83 -4.14
C SER A 38 -14.11 0.96 -3.89
N VAL A 39 -14.19 -0.28 -4.37
CA VAL A 39 -13.12 -1.25 -4.30
C VAL A 39 -12.85 -1.78 -5.69
N SER A 40 -11.58 -1.83 -6.06
CA SER A 40 -11.14 -2.40 -7.33
C SER A 40 -10.00 -3.39 -7.09
N THR A 41 -10.01 -4.49 -7.83
CA THR A 41 -8.94 -5.48 -7.79
C THR A 41 -8.41 -5.69 -9.19
N SER A 42 -7.13 -5.40 -9.39
CA SER A 42 -6.42 -5.74 -10.62
C SER A 42 -5.87 -7.17 -10.49
N LEU A 43 -6.09 -7.99 -11.52
CA LEU A 43 -5.69 -9.39 -11.56
C LEU A 43 -4.69 -9.56 -12.70
N LEU A 44 -3.48 -10.05 -12.40
CA LEU A 44 -2.40 -10.16 -13.39
C LEU A 44 -1.76 -11.55 -13.34
N TYR A 45 -1.55 -12.12 -14.53
CA TYR A 45 -0.82 -13.37 -14.70
C TYR A 45 0.40 -13.18 -15.63
N ASP A 46 1.60 -13.44 -15.14
CA ASP A 46 2.87 -13.31 -15.88
C ASP A 46 3.19 -14.57 -16.70
N ALA A 47 2.28 -14.88 -17.64
CA ALA A 47 2.50 -15.86 -18.70
C ALA A 47 1.36 -15.82 -19.75
N PRO A 48 1.57 -16.42 -20.94
CA PRO A 48 0.55 -16.42 -22.01
C PRO A 48 -0.78 -17.07 -21.66
N MET A 49 -0.84 -17.94 -20.64
CA MET A 49 -2.05 -18.63 -20.21
C MET A 49 -2.04 -18.82 -18.70
N GLN A 50 -3.11 -18.41 -18.03
CA GLN A 50 -3.31 -18.63 -16.60
C GLN A 50 -3.85 -20.05 -16.34
N PRO A 51 -3.57 -20.65 -15.17
CA PRO A 51 -4.23 -21.87 -14.73
C PRO A 51 -5.74 -21.66 -14.59
N ASP A 52 -6.51 -22.70 -14.89
CA ASP A 52 -7.95 -22.71 -14.67
C ASP A 52 -8.25 -22.40 -13.20
N GLY A 53 -9.20 -21.52 -12.96
CA GLY A 53 -9.70 -21.23 -11.61
C GLY A 53 -8.90 -20.23 -10.79
N ILE A 54 -7.71 -19.79 -11.23
CA ILE A 54 -6.81 -18.98 -10.38
C ILE A 54 -7.45 -17.67 -9.88
N PHE A 55 -8.38 -17.10 -10.65
CA PHE A 55 -9.07 -15.85 -10.35
C PHE A 55 -10.60 -15.99 -10.19
N ASP A 56 -11.14 -17.21 -10.19
CA ASP A 56 -12.59 -17.44 -10.21
C ASP A 56 -13.32 -16.82 -9.01
N GLU A 57 -12.67 -16.81 -7.83
CA GLU A 57 -13.22 -16.20 -6.62
C GLU A 57 -13.48 -14.70 -6.82
N PHE A 58 -12.66 -13.99 -7.61
CA PHE A 58 -12.86 -12.57 -7.90
C PHE A 58 -13.92 -12.34 -8.99
N PHE A 59 -13.98 -13.19 -10.01
CA PHE A 59 -14.95 -13.06 -11.10
C PHE A 59 -16.39 -13.41 -10.69
N THR A 60 -16.57 -14.14 -9.59
CA THR A 60 -17.88 -14.58 -9.10
C THR A 60 -18.43 -13.72 -7.96
N LEU A 61 -17.73 -12.64 -7.57
CA LEU A 61 -18.17 -11.75 -6.51
C LEU A 61 -19.48 -11.03 -6.87
N PRO A 62 -20.49 -11.02 -5.98
CA PRO A 62 -21.71 -10.26 -6.21
C PRO A 62 -21.44 -8.76 -6.39
N GLY A 63 -21.96 -8.19 -7.48
CA GLY A 63 -21.81 -6.77 -7.80
C GLY A 63 -20.45 -6.40 -8.42
N ALA A 64 -19.59 -7.37 -8.74
CA ALA A 64 -18.37 -7.12 -9.47
C ALA A 64 -18.65 -6.90 -10.97
N ASP A 65 -18.28 -5.72 -11.46
CA ASP A 65 -18.14 -5.48 -12.89
C ASP A 65 -16.73 -5.88 -13.33
N SER A 66 -16.62 -6.94 -14.12
CA SER A 66 -15.34 -7.40 -14.65
C SER A 66 -15.10 -6.83 -16.04
N SER A 67 -13.98 -6.15 -16.22
CA SER A 67 -13.43 -5.88 -17.55
C SER A 67 -12.29 -6.86 -17.80
N ILE A 68 -12.58 -7.96 -18.50
CA ILE A 68 -11.55 -8.91 -18.92
C ILE A 68 -10.79 -8.27 -20.07
N THR A 69 -9.56 -7.91 -19.78
CA THR A 69 -8.64 -7.37 -20.74
C THR A 69 -7.75 -8.55 -21.18
N GLY A 70 -7.44 -8.67 -22.48
CA GLY A 70 -6.72 -9.82 -23.05
C GLY A 70 -5.23 -9.88 -22.68
N VAL A 71 -4.39 -10.38 -23.57
CA VAL A 71 -2.93 -10.38 -23.37
C VAL A 71 -2.37 -8.99 -23.71
N PHE A 72 -1.60 -8.40 -22.80
CA PHE A 72 -0.94 -7.11 -22.96
C PHE A 72 0.57 -7.22 -22.90
N GLY A 73 1.27 -6.25 -23.50
CA GLY A 73 2.66 -6.01 -23.19
C GLY A 73 2.82 -5.30 -21.84
N LEU A 74 4.03 -5.35 -21.30
CA LEU A 74 4.38 -4.64 -20.06
C LEU A 74 4.09 -3.13 -20.13
N PRO A 75 4.34 -2.40 -21.25
CA PRO A 75 4.02 -0.97 -21.32
C PRO A 75 2.53 -0.67 -21.15
N GLU A 76 1.65 -1.47 -21.75
CA GLU A 76 0.20 -1.30 -21.62
C GLU A 76 -0.26 -1.60 -20.20
N VAL A 77 0.28 -2.65 -19.57
CA VAL A 77 0.05 -2.95 -18.16
C VAL A 77 0.43 -1.75 -17.29
N LEU A 78 1.62 -1.18 -17.50
CA LEU A 78 2.06 0.00 -16.75
C LEU A 78 1.19 1.22 -17.00
N GLN A 79 0.63 1.41 -18.20
CA GLN A 79 -0.34 2.48 -18.47
C GLN A 79 -1.67 2.25 -17.75
N ILE A 80 -2.16 1.00 -17.69
CA ILE A 80 -3.40 0.66 -16.98
C ILE A 80 -3.23 0.92 -15.47
N PHE A 81 -2.12 0.46 -14.89
CA PHE A 81 -1.85 0.64 -13.45
C PHE A 81 -1.52 2.10 -13.08
N ASN A 82 -0.81 2.85 -13.93
CA ASN A 82 -0.50 4.26 -13.65
C ASN A 82 -1.62 5.24 -14.07
N GLY A 83 -2.55 4.84 -14.94
CA GLY A 83 -3.36 5.77 -15.75
C GLY A 83 -4.03 6.90 -14.98
N ALA A 84 -4.90 6.58 -14.02
CA ALA A 84 -5.65 7.60 -13.28
C ALA A 84 -4.84 8.24 -12.13
N LEU A 85 -4.04 7.45 -11.41
CA LEU A 85 -3.27 7.92 -10.24
C LEU A 85 -2.01 8.70 -10.61
N GLY A 86 -1.27 8.22 -11.61
CA GLY A 86 -0.05 8.86 -12.10
C GLY A 86 -0.30 10.19 -12.82
N ALA A 87 -1.52 10.41 -13.33
CA ALA A 87 -1.94 11.68 -13.93
C ALA A 87 -2.46 12.69 -12.92
N LEU A 88 -2.79 12.27 -11.69
CA LEU A 88 -3.45 13.13 -10.70
C LEU A 88 -2.59 14.36 -10.32
N ASN A 89 -1.26 14.19 -10.29
CA ASN A 89 -0.27 15.20 -9.88
C ASN A 89 -0.80 16.16 -8.78
N PRO A 90 -1.24 15.60 -7.64
CA PRO A 90 -1.97 16.37 -6.64
C PRO A 90 -1.04 17.40 -5.99
N PRO A 91 -1.54 18.61 -5.69
CA PRO A 91 -0.71 19.63 -5.07
C PRO A 91 -0.30 19.27 -3.63
N ARG A 92 -1.06 18.37 -2.98
CA ARG A 92 -0.88 17.98 -1.57
C ARG A 92 -1.14 16.49 -1.40
N THR A 93 -0.35 15.83 -0.55
CA THR A 93 -0.45 14.38 -0.31
C THR A 93 0.05 14.02 1.08
N ALA A 94 -0.68 13.15 1.75
CA ALA A 94 -0.27 12.46 2.97
C ALA A 94 -0.09 10.97 2.63
N ARG A 95 0.97 10.37 3.16
CA ARG A 95 1.27 8.95 2.96
C ARG A 95 1.57 8.27 4.28
N HIS A 96 1.22 6.99 4.36
CA HIS A 96 1.77 6.08 5.35
C HIS A 96 1.84 4.67 4.78
N THR A 97 2.50 3.79 5.53
CA THR A 97 2.53 2.36 5.26
C THR A 97 2.27 1.52 6.49
N VAL A 98 1.70 0.33 6.29
CA VAL A 98 1.61 -0.74 7.30
C VAL A 98 2.29 -1.99 6.74
N PRO A 99 3.30 -2.55 7.42
CA PRO A 99 3.87 -3.84 7.06
C PRO A 99 2.91 -4.96 7.48
N VAL A 100 2.53 -5.84 6.55
CA VAL A 100 1.57 -6.94 6.80
C VAL A 100 2.12 -8.25 6.27
N SER A 101 2.14 -9.29 7.11
CA SER A 101 2.61 -10.63 6.69
C SER A 101 1.60 -11.34 5.80
N ARG A 102 0.34 -11.36 6.24
CA ARG A 102 -0.81 -11.87 5.51
C ARG A 102 -2.01 -11.00 5.82
N TYR A 103 -2.80 -10.72 4.82
CA TYR A 103 -4.03 -9.97 5.00
C TYR A 103 -5.14 -10.91 5.45
N THR A 104 -5.74 -10.60 6.60
CA THR A 104 -6.89 -11.31 7.15
C THR A 104 -8.18 -10.52 6.89
N PRO A 105 -9.37 -11.12 7.03
CA PRO A 105 -10.61 -10.39 6.90
C PRO A 105 -10.73 -9.21 7.88
N GLY A 106 -10.18 -9.35 9.10
CA GLY A 106 -10.21 -8.28 10.09
C GLY A 106 -9.28 -7.12 9.78
N ILE A 107 -8.07 -7.37 9.26
CA ILE A 107 -7.17 -6.30 8.79
C ILE A 107 -7.79 -5.54 7.61
N LEU A 108 -8.34 -6.26 6.63
CA LEU A 108 -9.01 -5.66 5.46
C LEU A 108 -10.30 -4.92 5.85
N GLY A 109 -11.03 -5.44 6.84
CA GLY A 109 -12.19 -4.78 7.43
C GLY A 109 -11.84 -3.48 8.16
N GLU A 110 -10.69 -3.45 8.85
CA GLU A 110 -10.18 -2.22 9.47
C GLU A 110 -9.83 -1.17 8.40
N MET A 111 -9.18 -1.58 7.29
CA MET A 111 -8.91 -0.68 6.16
C MET A 111 -10.20 -0.09 5.58
N THR A 112 -11.21 -0.92 5.35
CA THR A 112 -12.55 -0.50 4.94
C THR A 112 -13.12 0.55 5.90
N THR A 113 -13.08 0.26 7.19
CA THR A 113 -13.62 1.15 8.24
C THR A 113 -12.92 2.51 8.22
N GLN A 114 -11.59 2.53 8.08
CA GLN A 114 -10.83 3.78 8.04
C GLN A 114 -11.09 4.57 6.76
N VAL A 115 -11.22 3.93 5.59
CA VAL A 115 -11.59 4.62 4.35
C VAL A 115 -12.97 5.27 4.48
N GLU A 116 -13.97 4.52 4.94
CA GLU A 116 -15.33 5.03 5.13
C GLU A 116 -15.37 6.20 6.12
N ARG A 117 -14.63 6.09 7.24
CA ARG A 117 -14.53 7.15 8.25
C ARG A 117 -13.96 8.44 7.68
N ILE A 118 -12.77 8.38 7.08
CA ILE A 118 -12.09 9.56 6.53
C ILE A 118 -12.94 10.21 5.44
N PHE A 119 -13.52 9.40 4.54
CA PHE A 119 -14.39 9.89 3.48
C PHE A 119 -15.62 10.62 4.04
N THR A 120 -16.30 10.01 5.03
CA THR A 120 -17.51 10.59 5.62
C THR A 120 -17.21 11.90 6.34
N GLU A 121 -16.13 11.94 7.14
CA GLU A 121 -15.68 13.16 7.83
C GLU A 121 -15.31 14.27 6.84
N ALA A 122 -14.50 13.95 5.83
CA ALA A 122 -14.09 14.91 4.81
C ALA A 122 -15.29 15.50 4.03
N ARG A 123 -16.28 14.66 3.70
CA ARG A 123 -17.49 15.08 2.99
C ARG A 123 -18.40 15.95 3.87
N ALA A 124 -18.56 15.60 5.14
CA ALA A 124 -19.36 16.38 6.09
C ALA A 124 -18.82 17.81 6.26
N GLU A 125 -17.51 17.97 6.17
CA GLU A 125 -16.81 19.25 6.31
C GLU A 125 -16.50 19.93 4.97
N ASN A 126 -17.00 19.37 3.85
CA ASN A 126 -16.77 19.85 2.48
C ASN A 126 -15.28 20.10 2.17
N ARG A 127 -14.43 19.18 2.62
CA ARG A 127 -12.98 19.23 2.41
C ARG A 127 -12.63 18.94 0.96
N SER A 128 -11.47 19.45 0.55
CA SER A 128 -11.00 19.46 -0.83
C SER A 128 -10.40 18.13 -1.30
N THR A 129 -11.00 17.00 -0.92
CA THR A 129 -10.56 15.64 -1.27
C THR A 129 -10.44 15.48 -2.77
N LEU A 130 -9.27 15.06 -3.24
CA LEU A 130 -9.09 14.58 -4.61
C LEU A 130 -9.27 13.06 -4.67
N LEU A 131 -8.56 12.36 -3.78
CA LEU A 131 -8.56 10.90 -3.72
C LEU A 131 -8.06 10.43 -2.35
N LEU A 132 -8.73 9.43 -1.80
CA LEU A 132 -8.27 8.58 -0.72
C LEU A 132 -8.03 7.18 -1.31
N SER A 133 -6.86 6.59 -1.08
CA SER A 133 -6.50 5.29 -1.63
C SER A 133 -5.71 4.44 -0.63
N PHE A 134 -6.31 3.32 -0.20
CA PHE A 134 -5.65 2.32 0.64
C PHE A 134 -5.45 1.04 -0.17
N VAL A 135 -4.20 0.62 -0.32
CA VAL A 135 -3.79 -0.43 -1.26
C VAL A 135 -3.05 -1.53 -0.49
N PRO A 136 -3.73 -2.60 -0.05
CA PRO A 136 -3.05 -3.79 0.43
C PRO A 136 -2.44 -4.57 -0.75
N GLU A 137 -1.18 -4.94 -0.61
CA GLU A 137 -0.40 -5.58 -1.67
C GLU A 137 -0.02 -7.03 -1.28
N PRO A 138 -0.91 -8.04 -1.40
CA PRO A 138 -0.68 -9.40 -0.92
C PRO A 138 0.30 -10.20 -1.80
N PHE A 139 1.55 -9.74 -1.85
CA PHE A 139 2.61 -10.37 -2.63
C PHE A 139 3.01 -11.74 -2.06
N LEU A 140 3.27 -12.69 -2.95
CA LEU A 140 3.77 -14.00 -2.56
C LEU A 140 5.24 -13.90 -2.16
N GLN A 141 5.54 -14.15 -0.88
CA GLN A 141 6.91 -14.17 -0.33
C GLN A 141 7.76 -12.97 -0.78
N PRO A 142 7.33 -11.72 -0.49
CA PRO A 142 8.12 -10.54 -0.82
C PRO A 142 9.54 -10.69 -0.27
N ASN A 143 10.54 -10.32 -1.05
CA ASN A 143 11.95 -10.40 -0.67
C ASN A 143 12.57 -11.80 -0.56
N VAL A 144 11.91 -12.87 -1.02
CA VAL A 144 12.51 -14.24 -1.03
C VAL A 144 13.79 -14.35 -1.86
N ARG A 145 13.97 -13.47 -2.86
CA ARG A 145 15.18 -13.38 -3.68
C ARG A 145 16.11 -12.25 -3.26
N SER A 146 15.80 -11.54 -2.17
CA SER A 146 16.61 -10.41 -1.72
C SER A 146 17.95 -10.88 -1.16
N THR A 147 18.99 -10.13 -1.49
CA THR A 147 20.33 -10.27 -0.91
C THR A 147 20.59 -9.17 0.11
N ASP A 148 21.78 -9.16 0.71
CA ASP A 148 22.27 -8.02 1.50
C ASP A 148 22.07 -6.70 0.73
N SER A 149 21.31 -5.78 1.35
CA SER A 149 20.85 -4.54 0.71
C SER A 149 20.59 -3.47 1.78
N ALA A 150 20.35 -2.22 1.35
CA ALA A 150 20.03 -1.14 2.29
C ALA A 150 18.72 -1.42 3.06
N TYR A 151 17.68 -1.90 2.37
CA TYR A 151 16.41 -2.27 3.00
C TYR A 151 16.56 -3.64 3.70
N PRO A 152 16.26 -3.75 5.01
CA PRO A 152 16.35 -5.01 5.74
C PRO A 152 15.36 -6.06 5.22
N ASN A 153 15.84 -7.28 5.02
CA ASN A 153 15.01 -8.41 4.61
C ASN A 153 15.34 -9.63 5.50
N PRO A 154 14.87 -9.65 6.77
CA PRO A 154 15.20 -10.73 7.68
C PRO A 154 14.69 -12.09 7.14
N PRO A 155 15.51 -13.15 7.17
CA PRO A 155 15.09 -14.47 6.71
C PRO A 155 13.82 -14.93 7.43
N GLY A 156 12.83 -15.40 6.66
CA GLY A 156 11.57 -15.91 7.19
C GLY A 156 10.56 -14.84 7.61
N ARG A 157 10.90 -13.54 7.54
CA ARG A 157 9.97 -12.42 7.76
C ARG A 157 9.61 -11.79 6.42
N PHE A 158 8.53 -12.26 5.83
CA PHE A 158 7.98 -11.68 4.61
C PHE A 158 6.88 -10.68 4.98
N VAL A 159 7.15 -9.39 4.76
CA VAL A 159 6.17 -8.31 4.89
C VAL A 159 5.82 -7.78 3.53
N CYS A 160 4.52 -7.71 3.27
CA CYS A 160 3.96 -6.91 2.22
C CYS A 160 3.81 -5.46 2.71
N PRO A 161 4.16 -4.47 1.88
CA PRO A 161 3.73 -3.11 2.15
C PRO A 161 2.20 -2.97 1.97
N THR A 162 1.64 -1.99 2.65
CA THR A 162 0.29 -1.46 2.41
C THR A 162 0.46 0.03 2.16
N ALA A 163 0.06 0.56 1.02
CA ALA A 163 0.10 2.01 0.78
C ALA A 163 -1.19 2.67 1.31
N LEU A 164 -1.04 3.74 2.10
CA LEU A 164 -2.14 4.56 2.59
C LEU A 164 -1.91 5.98 2.08
N GLU A 165 -2.76 6.47 1.18
CA GLU A 165 -2.60 7.80 0.59
C GLU A 165 -3.88 8.62 0.66
N ALA A 166 -3.74 9.90 0.95
CA ALA A 166 -4.78 10.90 0.76
C ALA A 166 -4.22 12.07 -0.04
N HIS A 167 -5.01 12.59 -0.97
CA HIS A 167 -4.67 13.68 -1.87
C HIS A 167 -5.77 14.74 -1.82
N TRP A 168 -5.39 16.02 -1.77
CA TRP A 168 -6.33 17.14 -1.64
C TRP A 168 -5.77 18.42 -2.26
N ASN A 169 -6.61 19.47 -2.38
CA ASN A 169 -6.23 20.75 -3.00
C ASN A 169 -5.90 21.86 -2.01
N ASP A 170 -6.74 22.06 -0.99
CA ASP A 170 -6.71 23.23 -0.12
C ASP A 170 -5.71 23.03 1.03
N PRO A 171 -4.68 23.91 1.18
CA PRO A 171 -3.78 23.86 2.33
C PRO A 171 -4.46 23.93 3.70
N ALA A 172 -5.68 24.48 3.78
CA ALA A 172 -6.45 24.49 5.03
C ALA A 172 -6.85 23.08 5.51
N ASP A 173 -6.81 22.08 4.63
CA ASP A 173 -7.12 20.69 4.96
C ASP A 173 -5.89 19.85 5.35
N ASP A 174 -4.67 20.43 5.36
CA ASP A 174 -3.43 19.70 5.61
C ASP A 174 -3.45 18.94 6.93
N GLU A 175 -3.82 19.61 8.00
CA GLU A 175 -3.86 19.01 9.33
C GLU A 175 -4.86 17.85 9.38
N PHE A 176 -6.03 18.00 8.74
CA PHE A 176 -7.04 16.96 8.69
C PHE A 176 -6.51 15.71 8.00
N PHE A 177 -6.04 15.81 6.75
CA PHE A 177 -5.64 14.63 5.99
C PHE A 177 -4.36 13.97 6.53
N VAL A 178 -3.40 14.76 7.00
CA VAL A 178 -2.17 14.21 7.63
C VAL A 178 -2.52 13.43 8.90
N ASN A 179 -3.38 13.99 9.75
CA ASN A 179 -3.82 13.30 10.97
C ASN A 179 -4.68 12.08 10.64
N ALA A 180 -5.62 12.20 9.69
CA ALA A 180 -6.51 11.11 9.29
C ALA A 180 -5.75 9.88 8.78
N VAL A 181 -4.73 10.07 7.91
CA VAL A 181 -3.90 8.99 7.39
C VAL A 181 -3.02 8.37 8.48
N ARG A 182 -2.45 9.18 9.38
CA ARG A 182 -1.70 8.68 10.54
C ARG A 182 -2.57 7.85 11.47
N ASP A 183 -3.75 8.34 11.82
CA ASP A 183 -4.64 7.67 12.76
C ASP A 183 -5.20 6.38 12.15
N ALA A 184 -5.50 6.37 10.84
CA ALA A 184 -5.83 5.16 10.10
C ALA A 184 -4.69 4.15 10.12
N GLN A 185 -3.45 4.59 9.90
CA GLN A 185 -2.29 3.71 10.00
C GLN A 185 -2.18 3.07 11.38
N GLN A 186 -2.33 3.86 12.46
CA GLN A 186 -2.25 3.34 13.82
C GLN A 186 -3.33 2.28 14.09
N ALA A 187 -4.56 2.53 13.65
CA ALA A 187 -5.66 1.58 13.81
C ALA A 187 -5.41 0.26 13.04
N ILE A 188 -5.00 0.36 11.77
CA ILE A 188 -4.70 -0.80 10.92
C ILE A 188 -3.48 -1.57 11.46
N HIS A 189 -2.43 -0.88 11.92
CA HIS A 189 -1.25 -1.52 12.48
C HIS A 189 -1.56 -2.19 13.82
N ALA A 190 -2.36 -1.57 14.69
CA ALA A 190 -2.84 -2.19 15.92
C ALA A 190 -3.61 -3.49 15.62
N ARG A 191 -4.49 -3.47 14.61
CA ARG A 191 -5.21 -4.66 14.16
C ARG A 191 -4.29 -5.73 13.60
N THR A 192 -3.28 -5.32 12.86
CA THR A 192 -2.27 -6.22 12.26
C THR A 192 -1.44 -6.91 13.35
N ILE A 193 -1.09 -6.21 14.43
CA ILE A 193 -0.42 -6.77 15.60
C ILE A 193 -1.35 -7.71 16.38
N GLU A 194 -2.59 -7.29 16.63
CA GLU A 194 -3.61 -8.09 17.33
C GLU A 194 -3.81 -9.47 16.68
N GLU A 195 -3.81 -9.51 15.34
CA GLU A 195 -3.99 -10.74 14.57
C GLU A 195 -2.67 -11.49 14.26
N GLY A 196 -1.55 -11.05 14.85
CA GLY A 196 -0.25 -11.69 14.71
C GLY A 196 0.36 -11.60 13.32
N GLN A 197 -0.08 -10.63 12.50
CA GLN A 197 0.41 -10.40 11.14
C GLN A 197 1.45 -9.28 11.05
N GLY A 198 1.80 -8.65 12.17
CA GLY A 198 2.84 -7.63 12.25
C GLY A 198 3.37 -7.44 13.67
N PHE A 199 4.42 -6.64 13.77
CA PHE A 199 5.11 -6.29 15.00
C PHE A 199 5.15 -4.77 15.20
N PRO A 200 5.27 -4.30 16.46
CA PRO A 200 5.37 -2.86 16.75
C PRO A 200 6.54 -2.16 16.05
N ASP A 201 7.63 -2.88 15.81
CA ASP A 201 8.90 -2.40 15.25
C ASP A 201 9.19 -2.94 13.84
N ASP A 202 8.16 -3.40 13.12
CA ASP A 202 8.33 -3.80 11.71
C ASP A 202 8.89 -2.65 10.87
N ILE A 203 9.83 -2.99 9.99
CA ILE A 203 10.43 -2.05 9.04
C ILE A 203 9.35 -1.54 8.07
N LEU A 204 9.29 -0.21 7.92
CA LEU A 204 8.39 0.49 7.03
C LEU A 204 9.00 0.60 5.63
N TYR A 205 8.19 0.34 4.61
CA TYR A 205 8.61 0.48 3.22
C TYR A 205 8.90 1.96 2.89
N ASN A 206 10.16 2.25 2.58
CA ASN A 206 10.67 3.61 2.48
C ASN A 206 10.02 4.43 1.34
N ASN A 207 9.51 3.80 0.28
CA ASN A 207 8.84 4.52 -0.80
C ASN A 207 7.47 5.09 -0.39
N TYR A 208 6.86 4.57 0.67
CA TYR A 208 5.54 4.98 1.17
C TYR A 208 5.60 5.67 2.53
N ALA A 209 6.70 5.49 3.27
CA ALA A 209 6.88 6.05 4.60
C ALA A 209 6.79 7.60 4.57
N PRO A 210 6.13 8.23 5.56
CA PRO A 210 6.01 9.67 5.63
C PRO A 210 7.37 10.35 5.83
N ALA A 211 7.45 11.64 5.49
CA ALA A 211 8.61 12.44 5.83
C ALA A 211 8.82 12.46 7.36
N GLY A 212 10.07 12.40 7.79
CA GLY A 212 10.42 12.41 9.22
C GLY A 212 10.29 11.06 9.93
N THR A 213 9.97 9.97 9.22
CA THR A 213 10.08 8.61 9.79
C THR A 213 11.50 8.38 10.33
N PRO A 214 11.65 7.92 11.60
CA PRO A 214 12.94 7.51 12.15
C PRO A 214 13.64 6.50 11.24
N LEU A 215 14.93 6.72 10.96
CA LEU A 215 15.68 5.91 10.00
C LEU A 215 15.81 4.45 10.45
N GLU A 216 15.77 4.20 11.75
CA GLU A 216 15.79 2.87 12.36
C GLU A 216 14.56 2.06 11.91
N LEU A 217 13.42 2.71 11.71
CA LEU A 217 12.20 2.09 11.19
C LEU A 217 12.23 1.87 9.67
N LEU A 218 13.27 2.35 8.97
CA LEU A 218 13.43 2.17 7.51
C LEU A 218 14.57 1.21 7.16
N TYR A 219 15.66 1.30 7.93
CA TYR A 219 16.93 0.64 7.63
C TYR A 219 17.38 -0.32 8.73
N GLY A 220 16.73 -0.35 9.89
CA GLY A 220 17.07 -1.24 11.00
C GLY A 220 18.58 -1.29 11.29
N ASP A 221 19.11 -2.51 11.44
CA ASP A 221 20.53 -2.75 11.70
C ASP A 221 21.47 -2.29 10.56
N ASN A 222 20.96 -2.10 9.35
CA ASN A 222 21.77 -1.63 8.22
C ASN A 222 22.11 -0.14 8.32
N LEU A 223 21.45 0.61 9.21
CA LEU A 223 21.60 2.06 9.30
C LEU A 223 23.05 2.50 9.56
N GLU A 224 23.78 1.85 10.47
CA GLU A 224 25.16 2.24 10.77
C GLU A 224 26.09 2.04 9.56
N ARG A 225 25.89 0.97 8.80
CA ARG A 225 26.63 0.76 7.54
C ARG A 225 26.32 1.86 6.53
N LEU A 226 25.06 2.30 6.44
CA LEU A 226 24.69 3.43 5.57
C LEU A 226 25.34 4.73 6.03
N ARG A 227 25.41 5.01 7.34
CA ARG A 227 26.15 6.16 7.90
C ARG A 227 27.63 6.14 7.54
N GLN A 228 28.26 4.96 7.58
CA GLN A 228 29.66 4.80 7.16
C GLN A 228 29.85 5.06 5.67
N ILE A 229 28.94 4.55 4.82
CA ILE A 229 28.97 4.82 3.37
C ILE A 229 28.78 6.31 3.10
N LYS A 230 27.82 6.97 3.76
CA LYS A 230 27.58 8.41 3.65
C LYS A 230 28.84 9.21 3.97
N ARG A 231 29.48 8.97 5.12
CA ARG A 231 30.73 9.65 5.53
C ARG A 231 31.87 9.44 4.53
N ARG A 232 31.93 8.27 3.88
CA ARG A 232 32.98 7.96 2.89
C ARG A 232 32.73 8.59 1.52
N ILE A 233 31.47 8.59 1.07
CA ILE A 233 31.11 8.92 -0.32
C ILE A 233 30.63 10.38 -0.47
N ASP A 234 29.97 10.93 0.55
CA ASP A 234 29.46 12.30 0.55
C ASP A 234 29.84 13.02 1.85
N PRO A 235 31.15 13.23 2.09
CA PRO A 235 31.67 13.86 3.31
C PRO A 235 31.29 15.33 3.44
N GLU A 236 31.02 16.03 2.34
CA GLU A 236 30.61 17.44 2.32
C GLU A 236 29.09 17.63 2.37
N ASN A 237 28.35 16.52 2.47
CA ASN A 237 26.89 16.51 2.57
C ASN A 237 26.15 17.17 1.40
N VAL A 238 26.67 17.01 0.18
CA VAL A 238 26.02 17.51 -1.05
C VAL A 238 24.68 16.80 -1.27
N MET A 239 24.61 15.48 -1.04
CA MET A 239 23.35 14.72 -1.14
C MET A 239 22.40 15.05 0.01
N GLY A 240 22.89 15.63 1.10
CA GLY A 240 22.07 16.19 2.16
C GLY A 240 21.13 17.30 1.68
N LEU A 241 21.45 17.96 0.56
CA LEU A 241 20.67 19.06 -0.02
C LEU A 241 19.49 18.61 -0.90
N SER A 242 19.36 17.32 -1.21
CA SER A 242 18.25 16.78 -2.02
C SER A 242 16.93 16.66 -1.24
N GLY A 243 15.89 16.07 -1.82
CA GLY A 243 14.75 15.54 -1.05
C GLY A 243 15.09 14.20 -0.35
N GLY A 244 14.09 13.60 0.29
CA GLY A 244 14.17 12.25 0.87
C GLY A 244 14.76 12.14 2.27
N PHE A 245 14.90 10.91 2.76
CA PHE A 245 15.43 10.60 4.10
C PHE A 245 16.90 10.97 4.23
N LYS A 246 17.25 11.62 5.35
CA LYS A 246 18.59 12.15 5.61
C LYS A 246 19.35 11.19 6.49
N ILE A 247 20.36 10.53 5.92
CA ILE A 247 21.30 9.69 6.66
C ILE A 247 22.42 10.60 7.17
N GLU A 248 22.49 10.75 8.49
CA GLU A 248 23.52 11.52 9.20
C GLU A 248 24.75 10.68 9.56
#